data_AF-A0A850BK18-F1
#
_entry.id   AF-A0A850BK18-F1
#
_cell.length_a   1.000
_cell.length_b   1.000
_cell.length_c   1.000
_cell.angle_alpha   90.00
_cell.angle_beta   90.00
_cell.angle_gamma   90.00
#
_symmetry.space_group_name_H-M   'P 1'
#
loop_
_entity.id
_entity.type
_entity.pdbx_description
1 polymer ?
#
loop_
_entity_poly.entity_id
_entity_poly.type
_entity_poly.pdbx_seq_one_letter_code
_entity_poly.pdbx_strand_id
1 'polypeptide(L)'
;MTHVRTLPYYPQSNGKLGRWHKTLKSDAIRPASPSSPEDARRVVVRFVDHYNRIRLHSALGYIAPNDFLEGRSALVWQQRDQKLEYAREQRRLRRAAAVSVLVSSIKSRSRRTSLAARPLGSGVEPVASRPKCGH
;
A
#
# COMPACT_ATOMS: atom_id res chain seq x y z
N MET A 1 -16.56 -17.98 -35.28
CA MET A 1 -17.42 -17.75 -34.10
C MET A 1 -18.82 -18.23 -34.44
N THR A 2 -19.42 -19.07 -33.60
CA THR A 2 -20.82 -19.50 -33.76
C THR A 2 -21.73 -18.43 -33.16
N HIS A 3 -22.72 -17.97 -33.92
CA HIS A 3 -23.65 -16.96 -33.43
C HIS A 3 -24.65 -17.60 -32.45
N VAL A 4 -24.70 -17.10 -31.21
CA VAL A 4 -25.62 -17.56 -30.16
C VAL A 4 -26.53 -16.40 -29.76
N ARG A 5 -27.84 -16.63 -29.76
CA ARG A 5 -28.84 -15.64 -29.34
C ARG A 5 -29.32 -15.94 -27.92
N THR A 6 -29.52 -14.89 -27.12
CA THR A 6 -30.20 -15.02 -25.84
C THR A 6 -31.70 -15.16 -26.01
N LEU A 7 -32.31 -16.04 -25.21
CA LEU A 7 -33.76 -16.22 -25.21
C LEU A 7 -34.48 -14.95 -24.72
N PRO A 8 -35.67 -14.63 -25.27
CA PRO A 8 -36.53 -13.58 -24.74
C PRO A 8 -36.84 -13.81 -23.25
N TYR A 9 -36.94 -12.74 -22.47
CA TYR A 9 -37.31 -12.77 -21.05
C TYR A 9 -36.37 -13.55 -20.11
N TYR A 10 -35.16 -13.91 -20.55
CA TYR A 10 -34.13 -14.56 -19.74
C TYR A 10 -32.88 -13.68 -19.54
N PRO A 11 -32.95 -12.65 -18.66
CA PRO A 11 -31.89 -11.66 -18.49
C PRO A 11 -30.58 -12.21 -17.89
N GLN A 12 -30.62 -13.38 -17.26
CA GLN A 12 -29.47 -14.03 -16.61
C GLN A 12 -28.37 -14.35 -17.63
N SER A 13 -28.76 -14.72 -18.85
CA SER A 13 -27.85 -15.04 -19.96
C SER A 13 -26.96 -13.84 -20.36
N ASN A 14 -27.44 -12.61 -20.14
CA ASN A 14 -26.73 -11.37 -20.42
C ASN A 14 -26.05 -10.76 -19.18
N GLY A 15 -25.96 -11.50 -18.07
CA GLY A 15 -25.49 -10.97 -16.79
C GLY A 15 -24.08 -10.37 -16.84
N LYS A 16 -23.16 -10.94 -17.65
CA LYS A 16 -21.80 -10.40 -17.83
C LYS A 16 -21.82 -8.99 -18.43
N LEU A 17 -22.58 -8.82 -19.52
CA LEU A 17 -22.74 -7.54 -20.19
C LEU A 17 -23.49 -6.53 -19.30
N GLY A 18 -24.54 -6.98 -18.61
CA GLY A 18 -25.28 -6.15 -17.66
C GLY A 18 -24.40 -5.62 -16.52
N ARG A 19 -23.54 -6.49 -15.94
CA ARG A 19 -22.58 -6.08 -14.91
C ARG A 19 -21.55 -5.09 -15.47
N TRP A 20 -21.03 -5.33 -16.67
CA TRP A 20 -20.10 -4.40 -17.33
C TRP A 20 -20.73 -3.02 -17.54
N HIS A 21 -21.97 -2.96 -18.06
CA HIS A 21 -22.71 -1.71 -18.21
C HIS A 21 -22.93 -0.98 -16.89
N LYS A 22 -23.21 -1.70 -15.80
CA LYS A 22 -23.35 -1.09 -14.47
C LYS A 22 -22.07 -0.36 -14.08
N THR A 23 -20.90 -1.00 -14.25
CA THR A 23 -19.60 -0.40 -13.93
C THR A 23 -19.28 0.79 -14.84
N LEU A 24 -19.49 0.69 -16.16
CA LEU A 24 -19.30 1.81 -17.08
C LEU A 24 -20.13 3.03 -16.66
N LYS A 25 -21.40 2.79 -16.32
CA LYS A 25 -22.32 3.86 -15.91
C LYS A 25 -21.90 4.50 -14.58
N SER A 26 -21.51 3.71 -13.58
CA SER A 26 -21.11 4.22 -12.26
C SER A 26 -19.78 4.95 -12.30
N ASP A 27 -18.79 4.41 -12.99
CA ASP A 27 -17.40 4.83 -12.86
C ASP A 27 -17.01 5.90 -13.90
N ALA A 28 -17.70 5.96 -15.06
CA ALA A 28 -17.36 6.88 -16.14
C ALA A 28 -18.50 7.83 -16.54
N ILE A 29 -19.67 7.29 -16.89
CA ILE A 29 -20.74 8.11 -17.49
C ILE A 29 -21.38 9.06 -16.49
N ARG A 30 -21.77 8.57 -15.30
CA ARG A 30 -22.41 9.44 -14.28
C ARG A 30 -21.47 10.53 -13.77
N PRO A 31 -20.19 10.26 -13.46
CA PRO A 31 -19.26 11.32 -13.05
C PRO A 31 -18.96 12.33 -14.16
N ALA A 32 -18.81 11.88 -15.41
CA ALA A 32 -18.47 12.77 -16.52
C ALA A 32 -19.67 13.58 -17.02
N SER A 33 -20.90 13.04 -16.93
CA SER A 33 -22.14 13.68 -17.39
C SER A 33 -22.02 14.34 -18.77
N PRO A 34 -21.65 13.57 -19.83
CA PRO A 34 -21.36 14.14 -21.14
C PRO A 34 -22.58 14.86 -21.74
N SER A 35 -22.37 16.05 -22.27
CA SER A 35 -23.42 16.89 -22.87
C SER A 35 -23.59 16.68 -24.38
N SER A 36 -22.67 15.96 -25.03
CA SER A 36 -22.72 15.63 -26.46
C SER A 36 -22.36 14.17 -26.74
N PRO A 37 -22.83 13.60 -27.86
CA PRO A 37 -22.44 12.25 -28.28
C PRO A 37 -20.93 12.09 -28.45
N GLU A 38 -20.23 13.09 -28.97
CA GLU A 38 -18.79 13.10 -29.16
C GLU A 38 -18.06 13.01 -27.82
N ASP A 39 -18.55 13.75 -26.83
CA ASP A 39 -18.00 13.69 -25.48
C ASP A 39 -18.26 12.35 -24.81
N ALA A 40 -19.48 11.80 -24.95
CA ALA A 40 -19.80 10.47 -24.47
C ALA A 40 -18.87 9.40 -25.08
N ARG A 41 -18.58 9.47 -26.39
CA ARG A 41 -17.63 8.56 -27.05
C ARG A 41 -16.23 8.67 -26.44
N ARG A 42 -15.72 9.89 -26.21
CA ARG A 42 -14.40 10.09 -25.58
C ARG A 42 -14.35 9.48 -24.18
N VAL A 43 -15.38 9.71 -23.37
CA VAL A 43 -15.49 9.14 -22.01
C VAL A 43 -15.49 7.62 -22.06
N VAL A 44 -16.29 7.02 -22.96
CA VAL A 44 -16.36 5.56 -23.12
C VAL A 44 -15.01 4.99 -23.58
N VAL A 45 -14.36 5.60 -24.57
CA VAL A 45 -13.04 5.13 -25.06
C VAL A 45 -12.01 5.14 -23.93
N ARG A 46 -11.92 6.22 -23.17
CA ARG A 46 -11.02 6.31 -22.01
C ARG A 46 -11.34 5.25 -20.95
N PHE A 47 -12.62 5.03 -20.67
CA PHE A 47 -13.03 4.00 -19.73
C PHE A 47 -12.65 2.60 -20.23
N VAL A 48 -12.93 2.27 -21.48
CA VAL A 48 -12.61 0.95 -22.07
C VAL A 48 -11.11 0.70 -22.04
N ASP A 49 -10.31 1.70 -22.39
CA ASP A 49 -8.85 1.61 -22.35
C ASP A 49 -8.35 1.30 -20.92
N HIS A 50 -8.81 2.09 -19.95
CA HIS A 50 -8.46 1.88 -18.55
C HIS A 50 -8.95 0.51 -18.03
N TYR A 51 -10.19 0.13 -18.35
CA TYR A 51 -10.80 -1.12 -17.92
C TYR A 51 -10.01 -2.33 -18.44
N ASN A 52 -9.58 -2.31 -19.71
CA ASN A 52 -8.90 -3.44 -20.32
C ASN A 52 -7.40 -3.51 -20.00
N ARG A 53 -6.72 -2.36 -19.86
CA ARG A 53 -5.26 -2.31 -19.74
C ARG A 53 -4.75 -2.09 -18.31
N ILE A 54 -5.54 -1.45 -17.45
CA ILE A 54 -5.05 -0.96 -16.15
C ILE A 54 -5.84 -1.55 -15.00
N ARG A 55 -7.17 -1.64 -15.11
CA ARG A 55 -8.02 -2.10 -14.02
C ARG A 55 -7.74 -3.55 -13.68
N LEU A 56 -7.46 -3.82 -12.40
CA LEU A 56 -7.26 -5.17 -11.90
C LEU A 56 -8.61 -5.78 -11.47
N HIS A 57 -8.87 -7.00 -11.92
CA HIS A 57 -10.13 -7.70 -11.61
C HIS A 57 -9.88 -8.86 -10.66
N SER A 58 -10.56 -8.87 -9.50
CA SER A 58 -10.45 -9.95 -8.51
C SER A 58 -10.83 -11.32 -9.10
N ALA A 59 -11.86 -11.36 -9.95
CA ALA A 59 -12.26 -12.58 -10.66
C ALA A 59 -11.20 -13.13 -11.62
N LEU A 60 -10.21 -12.32 -12.00
CA LEU A 60 -9.06 -12.69 -12.84
C LEU A 60 -7.76 -12.81 -12.03
N GLY A 61 -7.83 -12.93 -10.69
CA GLY A 61 -6.63 -12.97 -9.86
C GLY A 61 -5.87 -11.65 -9.80
N TYR A 62 -6.59 -10.52 -9.87
CA TYR A 62 -6.04 -9.17 -9.93
C TYR A 62 -5.12 -8.95 -11.13
N ILE A 63 -5.51 -9.45 -12.30
CA ILE A 63 -4.86 -9.22 -13.58
C ILE A 63 -5.76 -8.32 -14.45
N ALA A 64 -5.16 -7.53 -15.32
CA ALA A 64 -5.90 -6.72 -16.29
C ALA A 64 -6.51 -7.62 -17.39
N PRO A 65 -7.70 -7.31 -17.92
CA PRO A 65 -8.35 -8.16 -18.90
C PRO A 65 -7.49 -8.43 -20.15
N ASN A 66 -6.73 -7.44 -20.61
CA ASN A 66 -5.87 -7.63 -21.79
C ASN A 66 -4.75 -8.64 -21.53
N ASP A 67 -4.03 -8.51 -20.40
CA ASP A 67 -2.96 -9.45 -20.04
C ASP A 67 -3.49 -10.87 -19.83
N PHE A 68 -4.71 -10.99 -19.30
CA PHE A 68 -5.37 -12.28 -19.12
C PHE A 68 -5.70 -12.94 -20.47
N LEU A 69 -6.25 -12.18 -21.43
CA LEU A 69 -6.56 -12.67 -22.77
C LEU A 69 -5.30 -13.02 -23.57
N GLU A 70 -4.21 -12.28 -23.35
CA GLU A 70 -2.89 -12.54 -23.94
C GLU A 70 -2.13 -13.69 -23.25
N GLY A 71 -2.69 -14.31 -22.21
CA GLY A 71 -2.08 -15.42 -21.49
C GLY A 71 -0.86 -15.05 -20.64
N ARG A 72 -0.65 -13.75 -20.35
CA ARG A 72 0.53 -13.23 -19.63
C ARG A 72 0.42 -13.30 -18.11
N SER A 73 -0.65 -13.90 -17.59
CA SER A 73 -0.94 -14.02 -16.15
C SER A 73 0.27 -14.48 -15.32
N ALA A 74 0.97 -15.52 -15.78
CA ALA A 74 2.14 -16.07 -15.08
C ALA A 74 3.30 -15.07 -14.97
N LEU A 75 3.58 -14.32 -16.06
CA LEU A 75 4.62 -13.29 -16.09
C LEU A 75 4.29 -12.16 -15.11
N VAL A 76 3.03 -11.73 -15.08
CA VAL A 76 2.57 -10.66 -14.18
C VAL A 76 2.76 -11.07 -12.71
N TRP A 77 2.44 -12.32 -12.36
CA TRP A 77 2.67 -12.81 -10.99
C TRP A 77 4.16 -12.91 -10.65
N GLN A 78 4.98 -13.46 -11.55
CA GLN A 78 6.42 -13.56 -11.34
C GLN A 78 7.06 -12.18 -11.07
N GLN A 79 6.70 -11.17 -11.86
CA GLN A 79 7.18 -9.81 -11.68
C GLN A 79 6.76 -9.23 -10.32
N ARG A 80 5.53 -9.51 -9.87
CA ARG A 80 5.03 -9.05 -8.57
C ARG A 80 5.77 -9.73 -7.42
N ASP A 81 6.02 -11.02 -7.51
CA ASP A 81 6.75 -11.78 -6.49
C ASP A 81 8.20 -11.28 -6.35
N GLN A 82 8.89 -11.03 -7.47
CA GLN A 82 10.21 -10.42 -7.47
C GLN A 82 10.21 -9.05 -6.78
N LYS A 83 9.22 -8.20 -7.09
CA LYS A 83 9.08 -6.88 -6.47
C LYS A 83 8.81 -6.98 -4.96
N LEU A 84 8.01 -7.95 -4.53
CA LEU A 84 7.73 -8.19 -3.12
C LEU A 84 9.00 -8.64 -2.38
N GLU A 85 9.78 -9.54 -2.98
CA GLU A 85 11.01 -10.04 -2.39
C GLU A 85 12.07 -8.94 -2.25
N TYR A 86 12.27 -8.16 -3.32
CA TYR A 86 13.11 -6.97 -3.25
C TYR A 86 12.68 -6.01 -2.13
N ALA A 87 11.37 -5.74 -2.00
CA ALA A 87 10.86 -4.89 -0.94
C ALA A 87 11.05 -5.49 0.47
N ARG A 88 11.05 -6.83 0.62
CA ARG A 88 11.37 -7.50 1.89
C ARG A 88 12.83 -7.33 2.26
N GLU A 89 13.74 -7.52 1.30
CA GLU A 89 15.17 -7.33 1.52
C GLU A 89 15.50 -5.89 1.92
N GLN A 90 14.95 -4.90 1.20
CA GLN A 90 15.15 -3.49 1.55
C GLN A 90 14.66 -3.17 2.97
N ARG A 91 13.55 -3.76 3.40
CA ARG A 91 13.05 -3.62 4.79
C ARG A 91 13.99 -4.27 5.79
N ARG A 92 14.59 -5.43 5.48
CA ARG A 92 15.58 -6.12 6.33
C ARG A 92 16.82 -5.25 6.53
N LEU A 93 17.38 -4.71 5.45
CA LEU A 93 18.57 -3.85 5.49
C LEU A 93 18.32 -2.57 6.30
N ARG A 94 17.19 -1.89 6.07
CA ARG A 94 16.81 -0.69 6.83
C ARG A 94 16.67 -0.97 8.33
N ARG A 95 16.06 -2.12 8.69
CA ARG A 95 15.96 -2.54 10.10
C ARG A 95 17.34 -2.82 10.70
N ALA A 96 18.20 -3.55 10.00
CA ALA A 96 19.56 -3.83 10.46
C ALA A 96 20.39 -2.55 10.66
N ALA A 97 20.30 -1.60 9.72
CA ALA A 97 20.95 -0.30 9.85
C ALA A 97 20.42 0.49 11.05
N ALA A 98 19.10 0.54 11.25
CA ALA A 98 18.50 1.21 12.40
C ALA A 98 18.94 0.59 13.74
N VAL A 99 19.00 -0.75 13.82
CA VAL A 99 19.53 -1.47 15.00
C VAL A 99 21.01 -1.15 15.21
N SER A 100 21.82 -1.14 14.16
CA SER A 100 23.24 -0.79 14.24
C SER A 100 23.46 0.63 14.78
N VAL A 101 22.68 1.61 14.31
CA VAL A 101 22.74 3.00 14.80
C VAL A 101 22.36 3.06 16.28
N LEU A 102 21.30 2.36 16.69
CA LEU A 102 20.87 2.30 18.09
C LEU A 102 21.96 1.71 18.99
N VAL A 103 22.55 0.58 18.59
CA VAL A 103 23.61 -0.11 19.35
C VAL A 103 24.86 0.78 19.48
N SER A 104 25.27 1.43 18.39
CA SER A 104 26.39 2.38 18.37
C SER A 104 26.14 3.57 19.31
N SER A 105 24.91 4.12 19.32
CA SER A 105 24.51 5.19 20.24
C SER A 105 24.59 4.76 21.71
N ILE A 106 24.04 3.58 22.05
CA ILE A 106 24.12 3.00 23.40
C ILE A 106 25.58 2.82 23.85
N LYS A 107 26.43 2.25 22.98
CA LYS A 107 27.85 2.03 23.28
C LYS A 107 28.62 3.34 23.49
N SER A 108 28.29 4.39 22.72
CA SER A 108 28.88 5.72 22.88
C SER A 108 28.45 6.43 24.18
N ARG A 109 27.24 6.14 24.67
CA ARG A 109 26.72 6.68 25.94
C ARG A 109 27.38 6.01 27.14
N SER A 110 27.57 4.68 27.08
CA SER A 110 28.26 3.90 28.12
C SER A 110 29.74 4.29 28.29
N ARG A 111 30.46 4.60 27.20
CA ARG A 111 31.86 5.09 27.30
C ARG A 111 31.99 6.49 27.91
N ARG A 112 30.95 7.33 27.78
CA ARG A 112 30.94 8.67 28.41
C ARG A 112 30.72 8.59 29.91
N THR A 113 29.92 7.63 30.39
CA THR A 113 29.72 7.40 31.83
C THR A 113 30.94 6.83 32.54
N SER A 114 31.81 6.07 31.85
CA SER A 114 33.04 5.53 32.45
C SER A 114 34.18 6.55 32.58
N LEU A 115 34.13 7.68 31.85
CA LEU A 115 35.14 8.74 31.96
C LEU A 115 34.80 9.82 33.01
N ALA A 116 33.63 9.73 33.65
CA ALA A 116 33.17 10.68 34.67
C ALA A 116 33.30 10.14 36.11
N ALA A 117 34.15 9.13 36.34
CA ALA A 117 34.55 8.74 37.69
C ALA A 117 35.57 9.76 38.24
N ARG A 118 35.07 10.93 38.67
CA ARG A 118 35.82 11.83 39.55
C ARG A 118 35.97 11.13 40.91
N PRO A 119 37.15 11.08 41.53
CA PRO A 119 37.27 10.53 42.88
C PRO A 119 36.50 11.44 43.84
N LEU A 120 35.54 10.86 44.55
CA LEU A 120 34.86 11.49 45.67
C LEU A 120 35.89 11.68 46.78
N GLY A 121 36.46 12.88 46.85
CA GLY A 121 37.21 13.34 48.01
C GLY A 121 36.31 13.35 49.22
N SER A 122 36.78 12.67 50.27
CA SER A 122 36.25 12.67 51.62
C SER A 122 36.11 14.10 52.16
N GLY A 123 34.88 14.54 52.38
CA GLY A 123 34.56 15.75 53.11
C GLY A 123 33.38 15.47 54.01
N VAL A 124 33.67 15.04 55.24
CA VAL A 124 32.72 15.00 56.34
C VAL A 124 32.61 16.43 56.85
N GLU A 125 31.44 17.05 56.74
CA GLU A 125 31.10 18.29 57.46
C GLU A 125 29.62 18.20 57.90
N PRO A 126 29.25 18.81 59.04
CA PRO A 126 28.29 18.24 59.96
C PRO A 126 26.84 18.68 59.75
N VAL A 127 25.97 17.91 60.42
CA VAL A 127 24.55 18.14 60.66
C VAL A 127 24.26 19.59 61.07
N ALA A 128 23.43 20.28 60.28
CA ALA A 128 22.75 21.51 60.67
C ALA A 128 21.25 21.24 60.88
N SER A 129 20.82 21.61 62.07
CA SER A 129 19.53 21.36 62.71
C SER A 129 18.30 21.87 61.95
N ARG A 130 17.20 21.11 62.08
CA ARG A 130 15.83 21.53 61.76
C ARG A 130 15.40 22.74 62.60
N PRO A 131 14.53 23.63 62.08
CA PRO A 131 13.54 24.31 62.91
C PRO A 131 12.15 23.66 62.71
N LYS A 132 11.51 23.38 63.84
CA LYS A 132 10.09 23.03 63.98
C LYS A 132 9.27 24.33 64.05
N CYS A 133 8.20 24.43 63.25
CA CYS A 133 6.96 25.19 63.50
C CYS A 133 5.87 24.39 62.73
N GLY A 134 4.73 23.88 63.24
CA GLY A 134 3.78 24.37 64.24
C GLY A 134 3.03 25.56 63.62
N HIS A 135 1.76 25.54 63.23
CA HIS A 135 0.58 24.74 63.55
C HIS A 135 -0.20 24.33 62.28
#